data_AF-A0A0Q8S020-F1
#
_entry.id   AF-A0A0Q8S020-F1
#
_cell.length_a   1.000
_cell.length_b   1.000
_cell.length_c   1.000
_cell.angle_alpha   90.00
_cell.angle_beta   90.00
_cell.angle_gamma   90.00
#
_symmetry.space_group_name_H-M   'P 1'
#
loop_
_entity.id
_entity.type
_entity.pdbx_description
1 polymer ?
#
loop_
_entity_poly.entity_id
_entity_poly.type
_entity_poly.pdbx_seq_one_letter_code
_entity_poly.pdbx_strand_id
1 'polypeptide(L)'
;MSQNAHTLHLFFEDSIRLKYAQLVYQYIAEGNTAEATRWAAKLGVALADLWDAEWFNQQVTAAPGYLQLNFDTGTSDPLPLSPLVALFGHGLQAAVLDVFYDQVGETQRMYFDKGQWVPRQYFLALYPHLQAIVEPAHDPDDGDEPGERAAADAHDPAKPLSVARLAKDEAKKRKEAQEAAEAFVEIAKAMGKNGVKNTMDGVIGVVVLGSALKGLLHAAVFTVVTVLLFKGLWLWLGLGLVLAIALPLYYATRTHSELKGDGGDGDGDTDGEAAAVGS
;
A
#
# COMPACT_ATOMS: atom_id res chain seq x y z
N MET A 1 1.59 -14.95 -2.02
CA MET A 1 1.95 -13.53 -1.81
C MET A 1 0.69 -12.76 -2.14
N SER A 2 0.28 -11.83 -1.27
CA SER A 2 -0.92 -11.04 -1.56
C SER A 2 -0.63 -10.02 -2.66
N GLN A 3 -1.62 -9.71 -3.49
CA GLN A 3 -1.51 -8.84 -4.66
C GLN A 3 -2.78 -8.00 -4.82
N ASN A 4 -2.66 -6.81 -5.42
CA ASN A 4 -3.83 -6.00 -5.75
C ASN A 4 -4.23 -6.30 -7.20
N ALA A 5 -5.51 -6.59 -7.43
CA ALA A 5 -6.04 -6.76 -8.78
C ALA A 5 -6.71 -5.47 -9.25
N HIS A 6 -6.38 -5.03 -10.46
CA HIS A 6 -6.88 -3.78 -11.02
C HIS A 6 -7.70 -4.03 -12.27
N THR A 7 -8.83 -3.33 -12.40
CA THR A 7 -9.59 -3.22 -13.64
C THR A 7 -9.72 -1.75 -14.00
N LEU A 8 -9.12 -1.36 -15.13
CA LEU A 8 -9.11 0.01 -15.61
C LEU A 8 -9.89 0.13 -16.92
N HIS A 9 -11.00 0.88 -16.88
CA HIS A 9 -11.79 1.26 -18.04
C HIS A 9 -11.39 2.64 -18.53
N LEU A 10 -11.12 2.77 -19.83
CA LEU A 10 -10.69 3.99 -20.49
C LEU A 10 -11.66 4.37 -21.61
N PHE A 11 -12.14 5.62 -21.57
CA PHE A 11 -13.09 6.18 -22.52
C PHE A 11 -12.46 7.42 -23.18
N PHE A 12 -12.26 7.38 -24.49
CA PHE A 12 -11.64 8.46 -25.25
C PHE A 12 -12.69 9.33 -25.94
N GLU A 13 -12.36 10.61 -26.12
CA GLU A 13 -13.25 11.58 -26.78
C GLU A 13 -13.51 11.23 -28.25
N ASP A 14 -12.53 10.60 -28.91
CA ASP A 14 -12.63 10.21 -30.31
C ASP A 14 -12.21 8.75 -30.54
N SER A 15 -12.86 8.13 -31.53
CA SER A 15 -12.66 6.72 -31.87
C SER A 15 -11.29 6.41 -32.46
N ILE A 16 -10.58 7.41 -32.99
CA ILE A 16 -9.24 7.24 -33.56
C ILE A 16 -8.23 7.09 -32.42
N ARG A 17 -8.29 7.96 -31.41
CA ARG A 17 -7.48 7.87 -30.19
C ARG A 17 -7.78 6.61 -29.41
N LEU A 18 -9.05 6.23 -29.28
CA LEU A 18 -9.42 4.93 -28.72
C LEU A 18 -8.70 3.80 -29.47
N LYS A 19 -8.75 3.82 -30.81
CA LYS A 19 -8.13 2.76 -31.60
C LYS A 19 -6.60 2.74 -31.44
N TYR A 20 -5.96 3.90 -31.38
CA TYR A 20 -4.52 3.98 -31.11
C TYR A 20 -4.17 3.45 -29.73
N ALA A 21 -4.90 3.84 -28.69
CA ALA A 21 -4.70 3.32 -27.34
C ALA A 21 -4.90 1.79 -27.27
N GLN A 22 -5.96 1.27 -27.90
CA GLN A 22 -6.18 -0.17 -28.00
C GLN A 22 -4.98 -0.90 -28.62
N LEU A 23 -4.44 -0.37 -29.71
CA LEU A 23 -3.26 -0.96 -30.36
C LEU A 23 -2.02 -0.89 -29.46
N VAL A 24 -1.80 0.23 -28.75
CA VAL A 24 -0.69 0.35 -27.79
C VAL A 24 -0.75 -0.77 -26.76
N TYR A 25 -1.87 -0.91 -26.05
CA TYR A 25 -1.99 -1.87 -24.96
C TYR A 25 -2.04 -3.32 -25.46
N GLN A 26 -2.62 -3.59 -26.63
CA GLN A 26 -2.55 -4.92 -27.25
C GLN A 26 -1.10 -5.33 -27.54
N TYR A 27 -0.29 -4.43 -28.13
CA TYR A 27 1.10 -4.75 -28.42
C TYR A 27 1.98 -4.81 -27.16
N ILE A 28 1.66 -4.05 -26.10
CA ILE A 28 2.30 -4.23 -24.79
C ILE A 28 1.98 -5.63 -24.24
N ALA A 29 0.71 -6.05 -24.31
CA ALA A 29 0.26 -7.36 -23.84
C ALA A 29 1.00 -8.52 -24.53
N GLU A 30 1.26 -8.37 -25.83
CA GLU A 30 2.01 -9.33 -26.65
C GLU A 30 3.54 -9.23 -26.51
N GLY A 31 4.06 -8.26 -25.75
CA GLY A 31 5.51 -8.02 -25.61
C GLY A 31 6.18 -7.39 -26.84
N ASN A 32 5.40 -6.81 -27.77
CA ASN A 32 5.91 -6.14 -28.97
C ASN A 32 6.12 -4.64 -28.73
N THR A 33 7.21 -4.30 -28.05
CA THR A 33 7.55 -2.92 -27.68
C THR A 33 7.73 -1.98 -28.89
N ALA A 34 8.16 -2.50 -30.04
CA ALA A 34 8.40 -1.69 -31.24
C ALA A 34 7.09 -1.14 -31.82
N GLU A 35 6.09 -2.00 -32.01
CA GLU A 35 4.77 -1.56 -32.46
C GLU A 35 4.05 -0.75 -31.38
N ALA A 36 4.12 -1.15 -30.11
CA ALA A 36 3.56 -0.36 -29.00
C ALA A 36 4.10 1.09 -29.00
N THR A 37 5.41 1.27 -29.18
CA THR A 37 6.04 2.60 -29.27
C THR A 37 5.53 3.40 -30.46
N ARG A 38 5.39 2.75 -31.63
CA ARG A 38 4.89 3.39 -32.85
C ARG A 38 3.46 3.90 -32.68
N TRP A 39 2.58 3.11 -32.05
CA TRP A 39 1.19 3.53 -31.81
C TRP A 39 1.08 4.56 -30.68
N ALA A 40 1.93 4.48 -29.65
CA ALA A 40 2.01 5.48 -28.59
C ALA A 40 2.41 6.85 -29.16
N ALA A 41 3.37 6.88 -30.08
CA ALA A 41 3.75 8.09 -30.80
C ALA A 41 2.59 8.70 -31.62
N LYS A 42 1.69 7.89 -32.17
CA LYS A 42 0.48 8.38 -32.86
C LYS A 42 -0.58 8.91 -31.90
N LEU A 43 -0.67 8.36 -30.69
CA LEU A 43 -1.47 8.94 -29.61
C LEU A 43 -0.86 10.25 -29.07
N GLY A 44 0.44 10.44 -29.32
CA GLY A 44 1.22 11.61 -28.91
C GLY A 44 1.90 11.44 -27.55
N VAL A 45 1.91 10.23 -26.99
CA VAL A 45 2.44 9.93 -25.66
C VAL A 45 3.67 9.02 -25.77
N ALA A 46 4.65 9.18 -24.88
CA ALA A 46 5.76 8.24 -24.80
C ALA A 46 5.29 6.92 -24.17
N LEU A 47 5.79 5.78 -24.68
CA LEU A 47 5.38 4.46 -24.18
C LEU A 47 5.65 4.30 -22.67
N ALA A 48 6.75 4.86 -22.17
CA ALA A 48 7.11 4.83 -20.76
C ALA A 48 6.12 5.56 -19.84
N ASP A 49 5.32 6.48 -20.38
CA ASP A 49 4.29 7.17 -19.61
C ASP A 49 2.97 6.41 -19.58
N LEU A 50 2.79 5.39 -20.43
CA LEU A 50 1.54 4.62 -20.57
C LEU A 50 1.58 3.27 -19.85
N TRP A 51 2.76 2.82 -19.43
CA TRP A 51 2.98 1.49 -18.90
C TRP A 51 4.02 1.49 -17.80
N ASP A 52 3.70 0.84 -16.68
CA ASP A 52 4.64 0.57 -15.60
C ASP A 52 5.16 -0.86 -15.68
N ALA A 53 6.48 -1.04 -15.53
CA ALA A 53 7.11 -2.35 -15.55
C ALA A 53 6.75 -3.21 -14.32
N GLU A 54 6.19 -2.59 -13.27
CA GLU A 54 5.72 -3.29 -12.06
C GLU A 54 4.39 -4.03 -12.27
N TRP A 55 3.67 -3.82 -13.39
CA TRP A 55 2.40 -4.49 -13.69
C TRP A 55 2.58 -5.89 -14.28
N PHE A 56 1.77 -6.86 -13.85
CA PHE A 56 1.81 -8.24 -14.35
C PHE A 56 0.40 -8.84 -14.54
N ASN A 57 0.32 -10.08 -15.07
CA ASN A 57 -0.93 -10.77 -15.41
C ASN A 57 -1.90 -9.95 -16.29
N GLN A 58 -1.33 -9.16 -17.21
CA GLN A 58 -2.06 -8.21 -18.02
C GLN A 58 -3.03 -8.85 -19.02
N GLN A 59 -4.23 -8.29 -19.09
CA GLN A 59 -5.22 -8.62 -20.11
C GLN A 59 -5.81 -7.33 -20.68
N VAL A 60 -6.04 -7.34 -21.99
CA VAL A 60 -6.51 -6.17 -22.72
C VAL A 60 -7.76 -6.52 -23.51
N THR A 61 -8.86 -5.85 -23.19
CA THR A 61 -10.13 -5.99 -23.90
C THR A 61 -10.40 -4.72 -24.69
N ALA A 62 -10.37 -4.84 -26.02
CA ALA A 62 -10.64 -3.74 -26.94
C ALA A 62 -12.09 -3.79 -27.43
N ALA A 63 -12.92 -2.86 -26.99
CA ALA A 63 -14.33 -2.75 -27.38
C ALA A 63 -14.57 -1.51 -28.27
N PRO A 64 -15.67 -1.44 -29.06
CA PRO A 64 -15.91 -0.31 -29.95
C PRO A 64 -16.01 1.07 -29.28
N GLY A 65 -16.37 1.13 -27.99
CA GLY A 65 -16.56 2.37 -27.25
C GLY A 65 -15.63 2.56 -26.04
N TYR A 66 -14.79 1.56 -25.72
CA TYR A 66 -13.90 1.62 -24.56
C TYR A 66 -12.72 0.67 -24.69
N LEU A 67 -11.74 0.87 -23.83
CA LEU A 67 -10.61 -0.02 -23.62
C LEU A 67 -10.64 -0.44 -22.15
N GLN A 68 -10.56 -1.74 -21.88
CA GLN A 68 -10.42 -2.28 -20.54
C GLN A 68 -9.06 -2.95 -20.39
N LEU A 69 -8.38 -2.63 -19.30
CA LEU A 69 -7.11 -3.22 -18.90
C LEU A 69 -7.31 -3.92 -17.57
N ASN A 70 -6.96 -5.20 -17.48
CA ASN A 70 -6.87 -5.91 -16.21
C ASN A 70 -5.39 -6.20 -15.94
N PHE A 71 -4.91 -5.94 -14.73
CA PHE A 71 -3.53 -6.20 -14.34
C PHE A 71 -3.41 -6.31 -12.82
N ASP A 72 -2.37 -7.00 -12.38
CA ASP A 72 -2.03 -7.16 -10.98
C ASP A 72 -0.82 -6.29 -10.62
N THR A 73 -0.78 -5.85 -9.36
CA THR A 73 0.39 -5.18 -8.76
C THR A 73 0.70 -5.77 -7.39
N GLY A 74 1.89 -5.44 -6.86
CA GLY A 74 2.18 -5.63 -5.45
C GLY A 74 1.25 -4.81 -4.55
N THR A 75 1.12 -5.23 -3.30
CA THR A 75 0.19 -4.61 -2.34
C THR A 75 0.58 -3.20 -1.91
N SER A 76 1.86 -2.86 -2.06
CA SER A 76 2.42 -1.54 -1.77
C SER A 76 2.61 -0.67 -3.00
N ASP A 77 2.31 -1.20 -4.19
CA ASP A 77 2.55 -0.50 -5.44
C ASP A 77 1.53 0.62 -5.61
N PRO A 78 1.96 1.74 -6.23
CA PRO A 78 1.10 2.90 -6.39
C PRO A 78 -0.07 2.63 -7.33
N LEU A 79 -1.09 3.47 -7.25
CA LEU A 79 -2.15 3.49 -8.23
C LEU A 79 -1.60 3.91 -9.61
N PRO A 80 -2.23 3.51 -10.72
CA PRO A 80 -1.80 3.83 -12.09
C PRO A 80 -2.07 5.31 -12.48
N LEU A 81 -1.75 6.27 -11.61
CA LEU A 81 -2.08 7.68 -11.80
C LEU A 81 -1.24 8.34 -12.90
N SER A 82 0.03 7.95 -13.06
CA SER A 82 0.90 8.53 -14.10
C SER A 82 0.38 8.24 -15.52
N PRO A 83 0.04 6.98 -15.87
CA PRO A 83 -0.65 6.68 -17.13
C PRO A 83 -1.95 7.44 -17.33
N LEU A 84 -2.76 7.59 -16.28
CA LEU A 84 -3.99 8.38 -16.38
C LEU A 84 -3.72 9.85 -16.70
N VAL A 85 -2.74 10.48 -16.04
CA VAL A 85 -2.35 11.88 -16.33
C VAL A 85 -1.93 12.04 -17.79
N ALA A 86 -1.09 11.12 -18.29
CA ALA A 86 -0.63 11.14 -19.66
C ALA A 86 -1.81 10.99 -20.64
N LEU A 87 -2.69 10.02 -20.41
CA LEU A 87 -3.85 9.79 -21.27
C LEU A 87 -4.85 10.95 -21.26
N PHE A 88 -5.12 11.57 -20.12
CA PHE A 88 -5.97 12.77 -20.02
C PHE A 88 -5.39 13.96 -20.80
N GLY A 89 -4.06 14.11 -20.84
CA GLY A 89 -3.40 15.10 -21.70
C GLY A 89 -3.55 14.83 -23.20
N HIS A 90 -3.95 13.60 -23.57
CA HIS A 90 -3.93 13.10 -24.93
C HIS A 90 -5.28 12.54 -25.40
N GLY A 91 -6.38 13.06 -24.87
CA GLY A 91 -7.74 12.84 -25.38
C GLY A 91 -8.51 11.70 -24.72
N LEU A 92 -8.07 11.23 -23.55
CA LEU A 92 -8.92 10.48 -22.64
C LEU A 92 -9.98 11.41 -22.05
N GLN A 93 -11.24 11.03 -22.19
CA GLN A 93 -12.39 11.77 -21.70
C GLN A 93 -12.70 11.43 -20.24
N ALA A 94 -12.74 10.13 -19.97
CA ALA A 94 -13.15 9.55 -18.71
C ALA A 94 -12.42 8.23 -18.45
N ALA A 95 -12.27 7.86 -17.18
CA ALA A 95 -11.76 6.56 -16.78
C ALA A 95 -12.44 6.07 -15.50
N VAL A 96 -12.49 4.76 -15.32
CA VAL A 96 -12.90 4.13 -14.06
C VAL A 96 -11.87 3.10 -13.67
N LEU A 97 -11.35 3.19 -12.44
CA LEU A 97 -10.38 2.26 -11.88
C LEU A 97 -11.02 1.51 -10.72
N ASP A 98 -11.03 0.19 -10.84
CA ASP A 98 -11.40 -0.73 -9.77
C ASP A 98 -10.14 -1.39 -9.22
N VAL A 99 -10.01 -1.41 -7.91
CA VAL A 99 -8.91 -2.06 -7.21
C VAL A 99 -9.50 -3.00 -6.18
N PHE A 100 -9.16 -4.29 -6.28
CA PHE A 100 -9.42 -5.28 -5.25
C PHE A 100 -8.15 -5.46 -4.41
N TYR A 101 -8.24 -5.12 -3.13
CA TYR A 101 -7.16 -5.22 -2.16
C TYR A 101 -7.22 -6.57 -1.43
N ASP A 102 -6.54 -7.58 -1.96
CA ASP A 102 -6.54 -8.96 -1.42
C ASP A 102 -6.15 -9.05 0.07
N GLN A 103 -5.30 -8.15 0.57
CA GLN A 103 -4.90 -8.16 1.99
C GLN A 103 -6.04 -7.89 2.97
N VAL A 104 -7.00 -7.05 2.55
CA VAL A 104 -8.10 -6.59 3.40
C VAL A 104 -9.47 -7.09 2.90
N GLY A 105 -9.52 -7.69 1.71
CA GLY A 105 -10.76 -8.12 1.08
C GLY A 105 -11.69 -6.94 0.79
N GLU A 106 -11.13 -5.79 0.41
CA GLU A 106 -11.89 -4.58 0.11
C GLU A 106 -11.74 -4.21 -1.36
N THR A 107 -12.84 -3.77 -1.97
CA THR A 107 -12.85 -3.19 -3.31
C THR A 107 -12.96 -1.68 -3.22
N GLN A 108 -12.15 -0.97 -4.00
CA GLN A 108 -12.27 0.48 -4.19
C GLN A 108 -12.47 0.80 -5.66
N ARG A 109 -13.48 1.62 -5.95
CA ARG A 109 -13.79 2.11 -7.29
C ARG A 109 -13.61 3.61 -7.36
N MET A 110 -12.86 4.08 -8.36
CA MET A 110 -12.55 5.49 -8.58
C MET A 110 -13.02 5.93 -9.95
N TYR A 111 -13.75 7.05 -10.00
CA TYR A 111 -14.27 7.63 -11.23
C TYR A 111 -13.49 8.89 -11.60
N PHE A 112 -13.02 8.96 -12.84
CA PHE A 112 -12.22 10.08 -13.32
C PHE A 112 -12.90 10.77 -14.51
N ASP A 113 -13.07 12.09 -14.40
CA ASP A 113 -13.53 12.96 -15.49
C ASP A 113 -12.52 14.09 -15.70
N LYS A 114 -12.08 14.32 -16.94
CA LYS A 114 -11.19 15.43 -17.32
C LYS A 114 -9.97 15.60 -16.42
N GLY A 115 -9.32 14.49 -16.04
CA GLY A 115 -8.13 14.51 -15.18
C GLY A 115 -8.43 14.84 -13.71
N GLN A 116 -9.66 14.64 -13.25
CA GLN A 116 -10.07 14.77 -11.86
C GLN A 116 -10.75 13.49 -11.37
N TRP A 117 -10.39 13.02 -10.18
CA TRP A 117 -11.18 12.06 -9.42
C TRP A 117 -12.44 12.77 -8.91
N VAL A 118 -13.60 12.28 -9.33
CA VAL A 118 -14.91 12.85 -9.06
C VAL A 118 -15.81 11.83 -8.34
N PRO A 119 -16.84 12.28 -7.61
CA PRO A 119 -17.82 11.37 -7.02
C PRO A 119 -18.57 10.55 -8.07
N ARG A 120 -18.93 9.32 -7.74
CA ARG A 120 -19.73 8.42 -8.58
C ARG A 120 -20.98 9.07 -9.13
N GLN A 121 -21.76 9.71 -8.27
CA GLN A 121 -23.04 10.32 -8.67
C GLN A 121 -22.84 11.41 -9.73
N TYR A 122 -21.75 12.18 -9.64
CA TYR A 122 -21.39 13.17 -10.64
C TYR A 122 -21.03 12.50 -11.98
N PHE A 123 -20.19 11.47 -11.92
CA PHE A 123 -19.75 10.73 -13.11
C PHE A 123 -20.93 10.09 -13.86
N LEU A 124 -21.80 9.36 -13.15
CA LEU A 124 -22.94 8.67 -13.76
C LEU A 124 -24.02 9.64 -14.25
N ALA A 125 -24.16 10.81 -13.64
CA ALA A 125 -25.04 11.86 -14.17
C ALA A 125 -24.51 12.42 -15.50
N LEU A 126 -23.19 12.52 -15.66
CA LEU A 126 -22.55 13.01 -16.88
C LEU A 126 -22.49 11.95 -17.98
N TYR A 127 -22.28 10.68 -17.60
CA TYR A 127 -22.09 9.55 -18.50
C TYR A 127 -23.03 8.38 -18.19
N PRO A 128 -24.36 8.56 -18.27
CA PRO A 128 -25.32 7.53 -17.87
C PRO A 128 -25.21 6.26 -18.72
N HIS A 129 -24.81 6.40 -19.98
CA HIS A 129 -24.62 5.27 -20.91
C HIS A 129 -23.42 4.38 -20.54
N LEU A 130 -22.47 4.87 -19.73
CA LEU A 130 -21.32 4.09 -19.29
C LEU A 130 -21.63 3.19 -18.10
N GLN A 131 -22.76 3.41 -17.42
CA GLN A 131 -23.13 2.65 -16.23
C GLN A 131 -23.15 1.15 -16.52
N ALA A 132 -23.78 0.71 -17.61
CA ALA A 132 -23.85 -0.72 -17.94
C ALA A 132 -22.47 -1.35 -18.24
N ILE A 133 -21.45 -0.54 -18.54
CA ILE A 133 -20.09 -0.98 -18.85
C ILE A 133 -19.26 -1.07 -17.57
N VAL A 134 -19.26 -0.01 -16.76
CA VAL A 134 -18.42 0.08 -15.55
C VAL A 134 -19.10 -0.56 -14.34
N GLU A 135 -20.42 -0.68 -14.40
CA GLU A 135 -21.26 -1.33 -13.41
C GLU A 135 -22.16 -2.38 -14.09
N PRO A 136 -21.58 -3.48 -14.62
CA PRO A 136 -22.41 -4.57 -15.11
C PRO A 136 -23.30 -5.06 -13.98
N ALA A 137 -24.54 -5.42 -14.34
CA ALA A 137 -25.50 -6.00 -13.42
C ALA A 137 -24.89 -7.28 -12.84
N HIS A 138 -24.97 -7.43 -11.52
CA HIS A 138 -24.40 -8.55 -10.78
C HIS A 138 -25.00 -9.87 -11.30
N ASP A 139 -24.12 -10.81 -11.68
CA ASP A 139 -24.52 -12.20 -11.85
C ASP A 139 -24.64 -12.78 -10.44
N PRO A 140 -25.82 -13.29 -10.01
CA PRO A 140 -26.03 -13.77 -8.65
C PRO A 140 -25.16 -14.96 -8.22
N ASP A 141 -24.28 -15.44 -9.11
CA ASP A 141 -23.33 -16.54 -8.87
C ASP A 141 -21.90 -16.04 -8.55
N ASP A 142 -21.61 -14.74 -8.67
CA ASP A 142 -20.26 -14.17 -8.49
C ASP A 142 -19.85 -13.93 -7.02
N GLY A 143 -20.69 -14.27 -6.04
CA GLY A 143 -20.30 -14.27 -4.63
C GLY A 143 -20.09 -12.89 -3.97
N ASP A 144 -20.03 -11.81 -4.75
CA ASP A 144 -19.95 -10.43 -4.23
C ASP A 144 -21.26 -10.06 -3.51
N GLU A 145 -21.18 -9.82 -2.19
CA GLU A 145 -22.37 -9.42 -1.44
C GLU A 145 -22.79 -7.99 -1.84
N PRO A 146 -24.11 -7.70 -1.93
CA PRO A 146 -24.61 -6.37 -2.32
C PRO A 146 -24.11 -5.20 -1.44
N GLY A 147 -23.54 -5.47 -0.27
CA GLY A 147 -22.89 -4.48 0.60
C GLY A 147 -21.49 -4.04 0.15
N GLU A 148 -20.78 -4.86 -0.61
CA GLU A 148 -19.39 -4.62 -1.02
C GLU A 148 -19.29 -3.46 -2.03
N ARG A 149 -20.30 -3.31 -2.89
CA ARG A 149 -20.42 -2.20 -3.84
C ARG A 149 -20.72 -0.87 -3.16
N ALA A 150 -21.52 -0.89 -2.10
CA ALA A 150 -21.79 0.30 -1.29
C ALA A 150 -20.56 0.72 -0.47
N ALA A 151 -19.70 -0.23 -0.07
CA ALA A 151 -18.42 0.03 0.58
C ALA A 151 -17.40 0.61 -0.41
N ALA A 152 -17.34 0.10 -1.64
CA ALA A 152 -16.48 0.65 -2.69
C ALA A 152 -16.78 2.13 -3.01
N ASP A 153 -18.06 2.50 -2.99
CA ASP A 153 -18.54 3.87 -3.20
C ASP A 153 -18.29 4.81 -2.00
N ALA A 154 -18.02 4.27 -0.80
CA ALA A 154 -17.84 5.07 0.41
C ALA A 154 -16.53 5.89 0.42
N HIS A 155 -15.60 5.58 -0.49
CA HIS A 155 -14.31 6.25 -0.60
C HIS A 155 -14.32 7.44 -1.58
N ASP A 156 -15.49 7.88 -2.04
CA ASP A 156 -15.63 9.02 -2.94
C ASP A 156 -15.03 10.32 -2.36
N PRO A 157 -14.38 11.14 -3.20
CA PRO A 157 -13.76 12.37 -2.74
C PRO A 157 -14.84 13.43 -2.47
N ALA A 158 -14.77 14.10 -1.31
CA ALA A 158 -15.74 15.16 -0.98
C ALA A 158 -15.74 16.34 -1.98
N LYS A 159 -14.62 16.55 -2.69
CA LYS A 159 -14.48 17.53 -3.77
C LYS A 159 -13.61 16.93 -4.88
N PRO A 160 -13.81 17.30 -6.15
CA PRO A 160 -12.96 16.82 -7.25
C PRO A 160 -11.47 17.04 -6.97
N LEU A 161 -10.68 15.98 -7.13
CA LEU A 161 -9.23 15.99 -6.91
C LEU A 161 -8.50 15.80 -8.23
N SER A 162 -7.57 16.68 -8.56
CA SER A 162 -6.78 16.54 -9.79
C SER A 162 -5.90 15.30 -9.73
N VAL A 163 -5.97 14.43 -10.74
CA VAL A 163 -5.13 13.23 -10.88
C VAL A 163 -3.65 13.62 -10.93
N ALA A 164 -3.32 14.73 -11.58
CA ALA A 164 -1.94 15.24 -11.63
C ALA A 164 -1.42 15.67 -10.24
N ARG A 165 -2.29 16.21 -9.37
CA ARG A 165 -1.92 16.52 -7.98
C ARG A 165 -1.74 15.25 -7.16
N LEU A 166 -2.66 14.29 -7.31
CA LEU A 166 -2.58 13.00 -6.63
C LEU A 166 -1.27 12.27 -7.00
N ALA A 167 -0.95 12.19 -8.29
CA ALA A 167 0.29 11.59 -8.79
C ALA A 167 1.54 12.28 -8.21
N LYS A 168 1.53 13.63 -8.13
CA LYS A 168 2.65 14.39 -7.56
C LYS A 168 2.80 14.16 -6.06
N ASP A 169 1.71 14.11 -5.33
CA ASP A 169 1.71 13.87 -3.88
C ASP A 169 2.17 12.46 -3.54
N GLU A 170 1.76 11.47 -4.35
CA GLU A 170 2.22 10.08 -4.22
C GLU A 170 3.71 9.92 -4.54
N ALA A 171 4.18 10.53 -5.64
CA ALA A 171 5.61 10.56 -5.96
C ALA A 171 6.45 11.23 -4.87
N LYS A 172 5.94 12.33 -4.28
CA LYS A 172 6.59 13.01 -3.17
C LYS A 172 6.68 12.11 -1.93
N LYS A 173 5.58 11.45 -1.54
CA LYS A 173 5.56 10.51 -0.41
C LYS A 173 6.52 9.34 -0.63
N ARG A 174 6.59 8.79 -1.85
CA ARG A 174 7.52 7.71 -2.20
C ARG A 174 8.98 8.16 -2.04
N LYS A 175 9.31 9.36 -2.50
CA LYS A 175 10.64 9.94 -2.33
C LYS A 175 11.00 10.11 -0.85
N GLU A 176 10.09 10.67 -0.06
CA GLU A 176 10.29 10.84 1.40
C GLU A 176 10.46 9.48 2.11
N ALA A 177 9.68 8.47 1.72
CA ALA A 177 9.80 7.11 2.26
C ALA A 177 11.13 6.45 1.89
N GLN A 178 11.60 6.64 0.66
CA GLN A 178 12.90 6.13 0.21
C GLN A 178 14.06 6.81 0.94
N GLU A 179 14.05 8.14 1.06
CA GLU A 179 15.06 8.89 1.81
C GLU A 179 15.08 8.44 3.29
N ALA A 180 13.91 8.21 3.90
CA ALA A 180 13.83 7.68 5.25
C ALA A 180 14.43 6.26 5.35
N ALA A 181 14.11 5.36 4.41
CA ALA A 181 14.66 4.01 4.38
C ALA A 181 16.19 4.00 4.22
N GLU A 182 16.73 4.85 3.35
CA GLU A 182 18.17 5.02 3.16
C GLU A 182 18.84 5.52 4.45
N ALA A 183 18.27 6.54 5.11
CA ALA A 183 18.76 7.02 6.40
C ALA A 183 18.74 5.92 7.48
N PHE A 184 17.69 5.08 7.52
CA PHE A 184 17.64 3.93 8.42
C PHE A 184 18.73 2.89 8.13
N VAL A 185 18.99 2.58 6.86
CA VAL A 185 20.07 1.66 6.46
C VAL A 185 21.43 2.22 6.86
N GLU A 186 21.65 3.53 6.75
CA GLU A 186 22.89 4.18 7.20
C GLU A 186 23.06 4.11 8.72
N ILE A 187 22.01 4.37 9.49
CA ILE A 187 22.01 4.22 10.96
C ILE A 187 22.31 2.77 11.35
N ALA A 188 21.68 1.80 10.69
CA ALA A 188 21.91 0.38 10.94
C ALA A 188 23.37 -0.02 10.63
N LYS A 189 23.94 0.47 9.52
CA LYS A 189 25.36 0.27 9.18
C LYS A 189 26.31 0.93 10.19
N ALA A 190 25.98 2.12 10.67
CA ALA A 190 26.78 2.83 11.68
C ALA A 190 26.76 2.10 13.03
N MET A 191 25.62 1.56 13.45
CA MET A 191 25.52 0.72 14.65
C MET A 191 26.23 -0.64 14.49
N GLY A 192 26.14 -1.26 13.31
CA GLY A 192 26.86 -2.50 13.00
C GLY A 192 28.39 -2.34 13.04
N LYS A 193 28.90 -1.16 12.67
CA LYS A 193 30.34 -0.82 12.75
C LYS A 193 30.84 -0.55 14.18
N ASN A 194 29.96 -0.16 15.10
CA ASN A 194 30.31 0.08 16.51
C ASN A 194 30.12 -1.16 17.41
N GLY A 195 29.91 -2.34 16.84
CA GLY A 195 30.06 -3.61 17.53
C GLY A 195 28.90 -3.99 18.44
N VAL A 196 27.77 -4.40 17.84
CA VAL A 196 26.81 -5.29 18.51
C VAL A 196 26.97 -6.68 17.88
N LYS A 197 27.71 -7.54 18.58
CA LYS A 197 27.89 -8.95 18.22
C LYS A 197 26.63 -9.73 18.60
N ASN A 198 25.56 -9.62 17.81
CA ASN A 198 24.52 -10.65 17.65
C ASN A 198 23.40 -10.12 16.74
N THR A 199 23.20 -10.78 15.59
CA THR A 199 22.25 -10.39 14.55
C THR A 199 20.78 -10.49 15.00
N MET A 200 20.48 -11.33 16.01
CA MET A 200 19.14 -11.40 16.62
C MET A 200 18.85 -10.21 17.55
N ASP A 201 19.86 -9.64 18.22
CA ASP A 201 19.69 -8.43 19.05
C ASP A 201 19.46 -7.18 18.20
N GLY A 202 19.94 -7.17 16.94
CA GLY A 202 19.67 -6.08 16.00
C GLY A 202 18.22 -6.03 15.54
N VAL A 203 17.60 -7.20 15.28
CA VAL A 203 16.18 -7.29 14.90
C VAL A 203 15.27 -7.03 16.10
N ILE A 204 15.61 -7.57 17.28
CA ILE A 204 14.93 -7.24 18.54
C ILE A 204 15.09 -5.74 18.82
N GLY A 205 16.26 -5.16 18.57
CA GLY A 205 16.51 -3.72 18.66
C GLY A 205 15.60 -2.91 17.76
N VAL A 206 15.34 -3.34 16.52
CA VAL A 206 14.43 -2.65 15.58
C VAL A 206 12.96 -2.75 16.02
N VAL A 207 12.52 -3.91 16.51
CA VAL A 207 11.15 -4.11 17.00
C VAL A 207 10.92 -3.38 18.34
N VAL A 208 11.91 -3.40 19.23
CA VAL A 208 11.91 -2.66 20.51
C VAL A 208 12.00 -1.17 20.25
N LEU A 209 12.77 -0.69 19.28
CA LEU A 209 12.85 0.73 18.94
C LEU A 209 11.55 1.21 18.29
N GLY A 210 10.93 0.43 17.41
CA GLY A 210 9.63 0.77 16.81
C GLY A 210 8.48 0.79 17.82
N SER A 211 8.47 -0.15 18.77
CA SER A 211 7.49 -0.19 19.87
C SER A 211 7.77 0.87 20.94
N ALA A 212 9.04 1.15 21.26
CA ALA A 212 9.44 2.25 22.14
C ALA A 212 9.13 3.62 21.54
N LEU A 213 9.27 3.80 20.21
CA LEU A 213 8.90 5.05 19.52
C LEU A 213 7.38 5.26 19.52
N LYS A 214 6.59 4.20 19.30
CA LYS A 214 5.13 4.24 19.44
C LYS A 214 4.70 4.53 20.87
N GLY A 215 5.40 3.97 21.86
CA GLY A 215 5.20 4.26 23.28
C GLY A 215 5.57 5.70 23.67
N LEU A 216 6.68 6.22 23.14
CA LEU A 216 7.12 7.60 23.32
C LEU A 216 6.14 8.58 22.68
N LEU A 217 5.62 8.25 21.50
CA LEU A 217 4.60 9.05 20.81
C LEU A 217 3.27 9.06 21.58
N HIS A 218 2.83 7.90 22.09
CA HIS A 218 1.66 7.82 22.96
C HIS A 218 1.86 8.60 24.27
N ALA A 219 3.05 8.51 24.88
CA ALA A 219 3.39 9.28 26.07
C ALA A 219 3.40 10.79 25.80
N ALA A 220 3.95 11.21 24.66
CA ALA A 220 3.95 12.61 24.24
C ALA A 220 2.53 13.14 24.00
N VAL A 221 1.70 12.39 23.26
CA VAL A 221 0.29 12.73 23.02
C VAL A 221 -0.50 12.76 24.33
N PHE A 222 -0.34 11.75 25.18
CA PHE A 222 -0.96 11.71 26.50
C PHE A 222 -0.55 12.91 27.36
N THR A 223 0.73 13.26 27.36
CA THR A 223 1.28 14.42 28.11
C THR A 223 0.74 15.73 27.57
N VAL A 224 0.66 15.92 26.25
CA VAL A 224 0.08 17.13 25.64
C VAL A 224 -1.41 17.24 25.97
N VAL A 225 -2.17 16.13 25.86
CA VAL A 225 -3.60 16.09 26.18
C VAL A 225 -3.84 16.35 27.68
N THR A 226 -3.04 15.76 28.57
CA THR A 226 -3.18 15.99 30.02
C THR A 226 -2.73 17.38 30.46
N VAL A 227 -1.69 17.96 29.86
CA VAL A 227 -1.25 19.35 30.12
C VAL A 227 -2.30 20.35 29.64
N LEU A 228 -2.99 20.08 28.52
CA LEU A 228 -4.08 20.91 28.02
C LEU A 228 -5.35 20.80 28.88
N LEU A 229 -5.65 19.60 29.41
CA LEU A 229 -6.83 19.36 30.25
C LEU A 229 -6.68 19.87 31.70
N PHE A 230 -5.46 19.88 32.25
CA PHE A 230 -5.22 20.23 33.65
C PHE A 230 -4.15 21.34 33.77
N LYS A 231 -4.59 22.60 33.87
CA LYS A 231 -3.73 23.72 34.29
C LYS A 231 -3.28 23.52 35.75
N GLY A 232 -2.22 22.75 35.96
CA GLY A 232 -1.78 22.34 37.31
C GLY A 232 -0.44 21.58 37.35
N LEU A 233 0.61 22.29 36.91
CA LEU A 233 2.07 22.20 37.12
C LEU A 233 2.71 21.06 37.99
N TRP A 234 3.80 20.49 37.43
CA TRP A 234 4.91 19.69 38.01
C TRP A 234 4.70 18.22 38.39
N LEU A 235 3.61 17.82 39.05
CA LEU A 235 3.46 16.43 39.50
C LEU A 235 3.35 15.44 38.33
N TRP A 236 2.57 15.80 37.30
CA TRP A 236 2.34 14.98 36.12
C TRP A 236 3.54 14.92 35.18
N LEU A 237 4.38 15.96 35.18
CA LEU A 237 5.62 16.00 34.40
C LEU A 237 6.66 15.05 35.02
N GLY A 238 6.73 14.99 36.36
CA GLY A 238 7.51 14.00 37.09
C GLY A 238 6.99 12.57 36.88
N LEU A 239 5.66 12.37 36.94
CA LEU A 239 5.06 11.05 36.68
C LEU A 239 5.30 10.59 35.24
N GLY A 240 5.20 11.49 34.26
CA GLY A 240 5.51 11.21 32.85
C GLY A 240 6.96 10.82 32.63
N LEU A 241 7.91 11.50 33.30
CA LEU A 241 9.33 11.16 33.25
C LEU A 241 9.61 9.79 33.89
N VAL A 242 8.99 9.50 35.03
CA VAL A 242 9.10 8.20 35.70
C VAL A 242 8.51 7.09 34.83
N LEU A 243 7.35 7.32 34.21
CA LEU A 243 6.74 6.36 33.28
C LEU A 243 7.63 6.15 32.04
N ALA A 244 8.22 7.21 31.50
CA ALA A 244 9.09 7.14 30.33
C ALA A 244 10.37 6.30 30.58
N ILE A 245 10.79 6.14 31.83
CA ILE A 245 11.93 5.30 32.22
C ILE A 245 11.45 3.91 32.67
N ALA A 246 10.36 3.84 33.44
CA ALA A 246 9.85 2.60 34.01
C ALA A 246 9.17 1.69 32.98
N LEU A 247 8.44 2.23 32.00
CA LEU A 247 7.77 1.42 30.96
C LEU A 247 8.76 0.68 30.05
N PRO A 248 9.84 1.30 29.55
CA PRO A 248 10.86 0.58 28.78
C PRO A 248 11.54 -0.53 29.60
N LEU A 249 11.84 -0.26 30.88
CA LEU A 249 12.43 -1.27 31.78
C LEU A 249 11.47 -2.42 32.08
N TYR A 250 10.18 -2.13 32.28
CA TYR A 250 9.14 -3.13 32.51
C TYR A 250 8.90 -4.01 31.29
N TYR A 251 8.84 -3.41 30.09
CA TYR A 251 8.70 -4.18 28.85
C TYR A 251 9.95 -5.02 28.56
N ALA A 252 11.15 -4.45 28.73
CA ALA A 252 12.41 -5.17 28.53
C ALA A 252 12.54 -6.38 29.48
N THR A 253 12.11 -6.26 30.74
CA THR A 253 12.14 -7.37 31.71
C THR A 253 11.09 -8.43 31.43
N ARG A 254 9.89 -8.05 30.97
CA ARG A 254 8.83 -9.01 30.61
C ARG A 254 9.19 -9.86 29.39
N THR A 255 9.78 -9.27 28.36
CA THR A 255 10.33 -10.02 27.22
C THR A 255 11.48 -10.95 27.63
N HIS A 256 12.26 -10.58 28.66
CA HIS A 256 13.34 -11.41 29.17
C HIS A 256 12.85 -12.62 30.00
N SER A 257 11.68 -12.51 30.63
CA SER A 257 11.03 -13.62 31.35
C SER A 257 10.25 -14.57 30.43
N GLU A 258 9.63 -14.06 29.36
CA GLU A 258 8.98 -14.93 28.35
C GLU A 258 10.00 -15.72 27.53
N LEU A 259 11.23 -15.23 27.37
CA LEU A 259 12.33 -15.95 26.72
C LEU A 259 13.09 -16.92 27.63
N LYS A 260 12.87 -16.91 28.95
CA LYS A 260 13.64 -17.72 29.93
C LYS A 260 12.76 -18.64 30.79
N GLY A 261 11.57 -18.98 30.33
CA GLY A 261 10.58 -19.73 31.11
C GLY A 261 9.76 -20.73 30.32
N ASP A 262 10.41 -21.69 29.66
CA ASP A 262 10.01 -23.11 29.72
C ASP A 262 11.20 -24.00 29.29
N GLY A 263 12.07 -24.32 30.25
CA GLY A 263 13.31 -25.03 29.97
C GLY A 263 14.14 -25.32 31.21
N GLY A 264 13.54 -26.03 32.16
CA GLY A 264 14.23 -26.74 33.25
C GLY A 264 13.28 -27.81 33.78
N ASP A 265 13.63 -29.09 33.95
CA ASP A 265 14.89 -29.79 33.82
C ASP A 265 14.55 -31.23 33.37
N GLY A 266 15.30 -31.75 32.40
CA GLY A 266 15.19 -33.12 31.92
C GLY A 266 16.59 -33.68 31.69
N ASP A 267 17.33 -33.88 32.78
CA ASP A 267 18.64 -34.54 32.76
C ASP A 267 18.45 -36.08 32.81
N GLY A 268 18.51 -36.72 31.64
CA GLY A 268 19.19 -38.00 31.44
C GLY A 268 20.45 -37.70 30.62
N ASP A 269 21.60 -38.32 30.77
CA ASP A 269 21.89 -39.72 31.04
C ASP A 269 23.39 -39.90 31.40
N THR A 270 23.70 -41.15 31.81
CA THR A 270 24.96 -41.92 31.63
C THR A 270 25.90 -42.14 32.83
N ASP A 271 25.74 -43.34 33.40
CA ASP A 271 26.71 -44.44 33.51
C ASP A 271 28.00 -44.32 34.34
N GLY A 272 28.18 -45.31 35.23
CA GLY A 272 29.49 -45.91 35.48
C GLY A 272 29.96 -46.01 36.94
N GLU A 273 29.74 -47.18 37.53
CA GLU A 273 30.70 -47.88 38.42
C GLU A 273 30.89 -47.43 39.88
N ALA A 274 30.26 -48.17 40.81
CA ALA A 274 30.90 -48.64 42.06
C ALA A 274 30.03 -49.71 42.73
N ALA A 275 30.23 -50.98 42.36
CA ALA A 275 29.82 -52.11 43.16
C ALA A 275 30.95 -52.45 44.15
N ALA A 276 30.74 -52.18 45.45
CA ALA A 276 31.38 -52.92 46.53
C ALA A 276 30.56 -52.76 47.82
N VAL A 277 29.89 -53.84 48.17
CA VAL A 277 29.19 -54.08 49.43
C VAL A 277 30.22 -54.13 50.57
N GLY A 278 29.96 -53.39 51.65
CA GLY A 278 30.67 -53.50 52.91
C GLY A 278 29.65 -53.58 54.06
N SER A 279 29.62 -54.77 54.68
CA SER A 279 28.93 -55.19 55.92
C SER A 279 27.44 -55.49 55.84
#